data_AF-A0A2N2G341-F1
#
_entry.id   AF-A0A2N2G341-F1
#
_cell.length_a   1.000
_cell.length_b   1.000
_cell.length_c   1.000
_cell.angle_alpha   90.00
_cell.angle_beta   90.00
_cell.angle_gamma   90.00
#
_symmetry.space_group_name_H-M   'P 1'
#
loop_
_entity.id
_entity.type
_entity.pdbx_description
1 polymer ?
#
loop_
_entity_poly.entity_id
_entity_poly.type
_entity_poly.pdbx_seq_one_letter_code
_entity_poly.pdbx_strand_id
1 'polypeptide(L)' 'MDSVYSINIERAVLSSVLFNPEEIEDILGIVSAKDFYLPAHQKIFAVMEQLHHADMPIDEEFIRKRVNSKEVD' A
#
# COMPACT_ATOMS: atom_id res chain seq x y z
N MET A 1 22.77 0.41 3.83
CA MET A 1 22.01 -0.19 4.96
C MET A 1 20.66 0.47 5.10
N ASP A 2 20.57 1.80 5.03
CA ASP A 2 19.34 2.56 5.27
C ASP A 2 18.18 2.20 4.34
N SER A 3 18.44 2.00 3.04
CA SER A 3 17.40 1.61 2.08
C SER A 3 16.74 0.26 2.42
N VAL A 4 17.48 -0.74 2.93
CA VAL A 4 16.90 -2.04 3.30
C VAL A 4 15.96 -1.91 4.50
N TYR A 5 16.30 -1.04 5.47
CA TYR A 5 15.42 -0.75 6.60
C TYR A 5 14.14 -0.05 6.12
N SER A 6 14.24 0.94 5.23
CA SER A 6 13.07 1.59 4.62
C SER A 6 12.15 0.60 3.92
N ILE A 7 12.71 -0.32 3.10
CA ILE A 7 11.91 -1.35 2.40
C ILE A 7 11.17 -2.28 3.37
N ASN A 8 11.80 -2.69 4.47
CA ASN A 8 11.14 -3.57 5.44
C ASN A 8 10.05 -2.83 6.23
N ILE A 9 10.24 -1.55 6.53
CA ILE A 9 9.22 -0.70 7.16
C ILE A 9 8.03 -0.54 6.22
N GLU A 10 8.26 -0.25 4.95
CA GLU A 10 7.18 -0.14 3.95
C GLU A 10 6.38 -1.43 3.82
N ARG A 11 7.05 -2.59 3.78
CA ARG A 11 6.37 -3.89 3.78
C ARG A 11 5.51 -4.09 5.02
N ALA A 12 5.97 -3.64 6.18
CA ALA A 12 5.21 -3.73 7.42
C ALA A 12 3.93 -2.87 7.35
N VAL A 13 4.02 -1.64 6.83
CA VAL A 13 2.86 -0.75 6.63
C VAL A 13 1.87 -1.34 5.63
N LEU A 14 2.33 -1.82 4.47
CA LEU A 14 1.45 -2.46 3.49
C LEU A 14 0.77 -3.70 4.08
N SER A 15 1.51 -4.49 4.85
CA SER A 15 0.98 -5.70 5.48
C SER A 15 -0.05 -5.37 6.57
N SER A 16 0.18 -4.32 7.38
CA SER A 16 -0.77 -3.94 8.42
C SER A 16 -2.12 -3.54 7.83
N VAL A 17 -2.12 -2.77 6.73
CA VAL A 17 -3.34 -2.42 6.00
C VAL A 17 -4.00 -3.65 5.38
N LEU A 18 -3.23 -4.57 4.79
CA LEU A 18 -3.78 -5.76 4.16
C LEU A 18 -4.47 -6.71 5.17
N PHE A 19 -3.92 -6.83 6.38
CA PHE A 19 -4.48 -7.69 7.43
C PHE A 19 -5.52 -6.97 8.31
N ASN A 20 -5.47 -5.65 8.40
CA ASN A 20 -6.47 -4.83 9.08
C ASN A 20 -6.83 -3.58 8.25
N PRO A 21 -7.71 -3.72 7.24
CA PRO A 21 -8.07 -2.62 6.34
C PRO A 21 -8.63 -1.38 7.02
N GLU A 22 -9.23 -1.51 8.21
CA GLU A 22 -9.81 -0.38 8.95
C GLU A 22 -8.75 0.65 9.40
N GLU A 23 -7.49 0.23 9.54
CA GLU A 23 -6.36 1.12 9.91
C GLU A 23 -5.99 2.10 8.80
N ILE A 24 -6.49 1.90 7.57
CA ILE A 24 -6.07 2.74 6.43
C ILE A 24 -6.44 4.20 6.61
N GLU A 25 -7.59 4.50 7.24
CA GLU A 25 -8.03 5.87 7.52
C GLU A 25 -6.99 6.62 8.37
N ASP A 26 -6.54 6.00 9.46
CA ASP A 26 -5.53 6.58 10.36
C ASP A 26 -4.17 6.72 9.66
N ILE A 27 -3.78 5.73 8.85
CA ILE A 27 -2.51 5.74 8.13
C ILE A 27 -2.48 6.83 7.05
N LEU A 28 -3.58 7.04 6.32
CA LEU A 28 -3.71 8.10 5.31
C LEU A 28 -3.58 9.51 5.92
N GLY A 29 -3.86 9.66 7.23
CA GLY A 29 -3.59 10.88 7.98
C GLY A 29 -2.11 11.17 8.24
N ILE A 30 -1.22 10.19 8.04
CA ILE A 30 0.21 10.27 8.42
C ILE A 30 1.12 10.12 7.20
N VAL A 31 0.81 9.18 6.30
CA VAL A 31 1.68 8.76 5.18
C VAL A 31 0.88 8.75 3.89
N SER A 32 1.46 9.30 2.82
CA SER A 32 0.93 9.21 1.46
C SER A 32 1.70 8.19 0.62
N ALA A 33 1.10 7.75 -0.49
CA ALA A 33 1.75 6.82 -1.42
C ALA A 33 3.13 7.30 -1.89
N LYS A 34 3.36 8.61 -1.99
CA LYS A 34 4.62 9.19 -2.48
C LYS A 34 5.77 9.11 -1.46
N ASP A 35 5.46 8.86 -0.19
CA ASP A 35 6.44 8.78 0.89
C ASP A 35 7.14 7.41 0.93
N PHE A 36 6.60 6.42 0.24
CA PHE A 36 7.26 5.13 0.04
C PHE A 36 8.47 5.30 -0.89
N TYR A 37 9.58 4.69 -0.54
CA TYR A 37 10.82 4.68 -1.32
C TYR A 37 10.71 3.78 -2.55
N LEU A 38 10.11 2.59 -2.43
CA LEU A 38 10.03 1.67 -3.57
C LEU A 38 8.85 2.03 -4.48
N PRO A 39 9.08 2.28 -5.79
CA PRO A 39 7.99 2.62 -6.71
C PRO A 39 6.87 1.58 -6.77
N ALA A 40 7.20 0.30 -6.58
CA ALA A 40 6.19 -0.76 -6.50
C ALA A 40 5.29 -0.60 -5.25
N HIS A 41 5.87 -0.28 -4.10
CA HIS A 41 5.11 -0.04 -2.88
C HIS A 41 4.26 1.23 -2.95
N GLN A 42 4.78 2.30 -3.58
CA GLN A 42 4.00 3.51 -3.87
C GLN A 42 2.70 3.15 -4.60
N LYS A 43 2.79 2.31 -5.65
CA LYS A 43 1.64 1.90 -6.46
C LYS A 43 0.66 1.01 -5.70
N ILE A 44 1.18 0.08 -4.89
CA ILE A 44 0.34 -0.78 -4.04
C ILE A 44 -0.46 0.09 -3.05
N PHE A 45 0.21 0.99 -2.32
CA PHE A 45 -0.46 1.86 -1.36
C PHE A 45 -1.47 2.80 -2.02
N ALA A 46 -1.15 3.36 -3.19
CA ALA A 46 -2.09 4.17 -3.97
C ALA A 46 -3.34 3.38 -4.39
N VAL A 47 -3.21 2.08 -4.69
CA VAL A 47 -4.37 1.22 -4.97
C VAL A 47 -5.18 0.94 -3.70
N MET A 48 -4.53 0.72 -2.55
CA MET A 48 -5.23 0.57 -1.27
C MET A 48 -6.04 1.82 -0.93
N GLU A 49 -5.47 3.01 -1.10
CA GLU A 49 -6.15 4.30 -0.96
C GLU A 49 -7.37 4.42 -1.90
N GLN A 50 -7.22 4.05 -3.18
CA GLN A 50 -8.33 4.05 -4.14
C GLN A 50 -9.46 3.07 -3.78
N LEU A 51 -9.11 1.90 -3.24
CA LEU A 51 -10.09 0.92 -2.78
C LEU A 51 -10.89 1.46 -1.59
N HIS A 52 -10.19 2.06 -0.62
CA HIS A 52 -10.80 2.71 0.55
C HIS A 52 -11.79 3.81 0.14
N HIS A 53 -11.35 4.76 -0.70
CA HIS A 53 -12.21 5.86 -1.17
C HIS A 53 -13.42 5.41 -1.99
N ALA A 54 -13.42 4.19 -2.50
CA ALA A 54 -14.51 3.61 -3.27
C ALA A 54 -15.29 2.55 -2.49
N ASP A 55 -15.12 2.50 -1.16
CA ASP A 55 -15.81 1.58 -0.25
C ASP A 55 -15.69 0.10 -0.69
N MET A 56 -14.52 -0.29 -1.21
CA MET A 56 -14.24 -1.65 -1.66
C MET A 56 -13.29 -2.39 -0.73
N PRO A 57 -13.37 -3.73 -0.68
CA PRO A 57 -12.42 -4.55 0.08
C PRO A 57 -10.98 -4.27 -0.32
N ILE A 58 -10.12 -4.07 0.70
CA ILE A 58 -8.67 -3.99 0.55
C ILE A 58 -8.08 -5.37 0.81
N ASP A 59 -8.08 -6.21 -0.21
CA ASP A 59 -7.49 -7.55 -0.16
C ASP A 59 -6.58 -7.81 -1.37
N GLU A 60 -5.88 -8.94 -1.35
CA GLU A 60 -4.93 -9.30 -2.40
C GLU A 60 -5.57 -9.39 -3.79
N GLU A 61 -6.80 -9.90 -3.90
CA GLU A 61 -7.48 -10.06 -5.18
C GLU A 61 -7.84 -8.69 -5.78
N PHE A 62 -8.42 -7.80 -4.96
CA PHE A 62 -8.80 -6.45 -5.37
C PHE A 62 -7.60 -5.57 -5.71
N ILE A 63 -6.50 -5.71 -4.96
CA ILE A 63 -5.24 -5.02 -5.24
C ILE A 63 -4.66 -5.50 -6.57
N ARG A 64 -4.53 -6.82 -6.78
CA ARG A 64 -3.97 -7.41 -8.02
C ARG A 64 -4.76 -7.01 -9.27
N LYS A 65 -6.08 -6.86 -9.17
CA LYS A 65 -6.94 -6.44 -10.30
C LYS A 65 -6.74 -4.99 -10.71
N ARG A 66 -6.30 -4.12 -9.79
CA ARG A 66 -6.15 -2.67 -10.01
C ARG A 66 -4.71 -2.25 -10.26
N VAL A 67 -3.76 -2.96 -9.66
CA VAL A 67 -2.34 -2.76 -9.91
C VAL A 67 -1.98 -3.25 -11.31
N ASN A 68 -1.23 -2.45 -12.05
CA ASN A 68 -0.61 -2.90 -13.29
C ASN A 68 0.53 -3.87 -12.97
N SER A 69 0.38 -5.15 -13.32
CA SER A 69 1.34 -6.20 -12.97
C SER A 69 2.77 -5.89 -13.47
N LYS A 70 2.91 -5.22 -14.63
CA LYS A 70 4.23 -4.83 -15.18
C LYS A 70 4.99 -3.81 -14.33
N GLU A 71 4.33 -3.21 -13.36
CA GLU A 71 4.84 -2.11 -12.55
C GLU A 71 5.18 -2.53 -11.11
N VAL A 72 4.88 -3.78 -10.76
CA VAL A 72 5.08 -4.35 -9.41
C VAL A 72 5.76 -5.72 -9.41
N ASP A 73 6.07 -6.28 -10.59
CA ASP A 73 6.91 -7.47 -10.77
C ASP A 73 8.39 -7.20 -10.50
#